data_AF-A0A3A8PK28-F1
#
_entry.id   AF-A0A3A8PK28-F1
#
_cell.length_a   1.000
_cell.length_b   1.000
_cell.length_c   1.000
_cell.angle_alpha   90.00
_cell.angle_beta   90.00
_cell.angle_gamma   90.00
#
_symmetry.space_group_name_H-M   'P 1'
#
loop_
_entity.id
_entity.type
_entity.pdbx_description
1 polymer ?
#
loop_
_entity_poly.entity_id
_entity_poly.type
_entity_poly.pdbx_seq_one_letter_code
_entity_poly.pdbx_strand_id
1 'polypeptide(L)'
;MARTDLPSIVAGVVAIGPFRRSLVPYLEYSAHYYEHTQEDARIIVTLLFDFHDPVLLRDAGECLGLDPWDFNTHVIDPARIDLEGLGIIWDDDGLPERITALKDAGYQFYFRMKHRDVL
;
A
#
# COMPACT_ATOMS: atom_id res chain seq x y z
N MET A 1 -31.94 -0.43 19.56
CA MET A 1 -30.84 -1.23 18.97
C MET A 1 -29.57 -0.40 19.07
N ALA A 2 -28.66 -0.74 19.99
CA ALA A 2 -27.33 -0.17 19.96
C ALA A 2 -26.59 -0.78 18.77
N ARG A 3 -26.17 0.03 17.79
CA ARG A 3 -25.13 -0.40 16.85
C ARG A 3 -23.87 -0.53 17.69
N THR A 4 -23.45 -1.76 17.96
CA THR A 4 -22.12 -2.02 18.48
C THR A 4 -21.18 -1.73 17.32
N ASP A 5 -20.59 -0.54 17.29
CA ASP A 5 -19.50 -0.23 16.38
C ASP A 5 -18.32 -1.12 16.78
N LEU A 6 -18.30 -2.34 16.24
CA LEU A 6 -17.15 -3.22 16.35
C LEU A 6 -15.95 -2.47 15.77
N PRO A 7 -14.78 -2.51 16.44
CA PRO A 7 -13.59 -1.86 15.91
C PRO A 7 -13.31 -2.44 14.51
N SER A 8 -13.48 -1.62 13.48
CA SER A 8 -13.20 -2.06 12.11
C SER A 8 -11.68 -2.20 11.98
N ILE A 9 -11.22 -3.43 11.71
CA ILE A 9 -9.85 -3.64 11.28
C ILE A 9 -9.72 -2.98 9.91
N VAL A 10 -8.66 -2.21 9.77
CA VAL A 10 -8.32 -1.53 8.55
C VAL A 10 -6.96 -1.98 8.08
N ALA A 11 -6.82 -2.34 6.80
CA ALA A 11 -5.50 -2.61 6.25
C ALA A 11 -4.95 -1.45 5.42
N GLY A 12 -3.72 -1.61 4.96
CA GLY A 12 -3.07 -0.71 4.02
C GLY A 12 -1.79 -1.32 3.49
N VAL A 13 -1.32 -0.78 2.38
CA VAL A 13 0.02 -1.09 1.85
C VAL A 13 0.85 0.17 1.89
N VAL A 14 2.04 0.07 2.46
CA VAL A 14 3.05 1.11 2.43
C VAL A 14 4.28 0.63 1.70
N ALA A 15 4.93 1.52 0.97
CA ALA A 15 6.23 1.27 0.36
C ALA A 15 7.28 2.16 1.03
N ILE A 16 8.46 1.61 1.30
CA ILE A 16 9.57 2.31 1.93
C ILE A 16 10.80 2.18 1.05
N GLY A 17 11.39 3.31 0.66
CA GLY A 17 12.51 3.33 -0.27
C GLY A 17 13.15 4.70 -0.39
N PRO A 18 14.15 4.84 -1.28
CA PRO A 18 14.85 6.09 -1.51
C PRO A 18 13.97 7.08 -2.28
N PHE A 19 13.92 8.31 -1.82
CA PHE A 19 13.35 9.41 -2.59
C PHE A 19 14.20 9.64 -3.84
N ARG A 20 13.53 9.78 -4.99
CA ARG A 20 14.13 10.25 -6.23
C ARG A 20 13.19 11.25 -6.87
N ARG A 21 13.69 12.39 -7.36
CA ARG A 21 12.82 13.37 -8.04
C ARG A 21 12.06 12.81 -9.23
N SER A 22 12.65 11.85 -9.95
CA SER A 22 11.99 11.17 -11.06
C SER A 22 10.77 10.34 -10.63
N LEU A 23 10.65 9.99 -9.35
CA LEU A 23 9.54 9.20 -8.83
C LEU A 23 8.35 10.07 -8.38
N VAL A 24 8.50 11.39 -8.29
CA VAL A 24 7.45 12.32 -7.80
C VAL A 24 6.07 12.08 -8.43
N PRO A 25 5.91 11.78 -9.74
CA PRO A 25 4.61 11.45 -10.32
C PRO A 25 3.90 10.22 -9.70
N TYR A 26 4.66 9.35 -9.05
CA TYR A 26 4.23 8.09 -8.44
C TYR A 26 4.13 8.17 -6.91
N LEU A 27 4.38 9.34 -6.30
CA LEU A 27 4.31 9.53 -4.85
C LEU A 27 2.95 10.09 -4.41
N GLU A 28 2.64 9.97 -3.11
CA GLU A 28 1.33 10.33 -2.52
C GLU A 28 1.01 11.83 -2.60
N TYR A 29 2.04 12.69 -2.58
CA TYR A 29 1.89 14.14 -2.46
C TYR A 29 2.37 14.86 -3.72
N SER A 30 1.94 16.10 -3.88
CA SER A 30 2.35 16.93 -5.01
C SER A 30 3.85 17.21 -5.00
N ALA A 31 4.41 17.60 -6.16
CA ALA A 31 5.82 17.94 -6.29
C ALA A 31 6.31 19.00 -5.28
N HIS A 32 5.45 19.96 -4.91
CA HIS A 32 5.75 20.98 -3.90
C HIS A 32 6.05 20.36 -2.53
N TYR A 33 5.36 19.29 -2.14
CA TYR A 33 5.62 18.61 -0.86
C TYR A 33 7.06 18.06 -0.78
N TYR A 34 7.60 17.65 -1.92
CA TYR A 34 8.91 17.02 -2.03
C TYR A 34 10.04 17.99 -2.45
N GLU A 35 9.76 19.29 -2.60
CA GLU A 35 10.70 20.26 -3.18
C GLU A 35 12.05 20.32 -2.44
N HIS A 36 12.02 20.14 -1.12
CA HIS A 36 13.18 20.15 -0.24
C HIS A 36 13.61 18.75 0.25
N THR A 37 12.99 17.69 -0.28
CA THR A 37 13.39 16.33 0.06
C THR A 37 14.74 16.02 -0.58
N GLN A 38 15.68 15.54 0.24
CA GLN A 38 17.01 15.16 -0.22
C GLN A 38 16.93 13.89 -1.07
N GLU A 39 17.64 13.84 -2.20
CA GLU A 39 17.83 12.61 -2.97
C GLU A 39 18.33 11.48 -2.06
N ASP A 40 17.82 10.27 -2.29
CA ASP A 40 18.08 9.06 -1.51
C ASP A 40 17.58 9.08 -0.05
N ALA A 41 16.93 10.16 0.41
CA ALA A 41 16.26 10.15 1.72
C ALA A 41 15.24 9.02 1.78
N ARG A 42 15.25 8.24 2.87
CA ARG A 42 14.31 7.15 3.05
C ARG A 42 12.92 7.72 3.36
N ILE A 43 11.96 7.49 2.47
CA ILE A 43 10.58 7.96 2.61
C ILE A 43 9.60 6.79 2.71
N ILE A 44 8.41 7.08 3.24
CA ILE A 44 7.28 6.17 3.31
C ILE A 44 6.20 6.69 2.36
N VAL A 45 5.68 5.81 1.52
CA VAL A 45 4.60 6.10 0.57
C VAL A 45 3.41 5.23 0.92
N THR A 46 2.24 5.81 1.14
CA THR A 46 1.02 5.02 1.26
C THR A 46 0.49 4.73 -0.14
N LEU A 47 0.38 3.44 -0.48
CA LEU A 47 -0.18 3.01 -1.76
C LEU A 47 -1.67 2.74 -1.66
N LEU A 48 -2.07 2.08 -0.58
CA LEU A 48 -3.43 1.61 -0.37
C LEU A 48 -3.84 1.90 1.06
N PHE A 49 -5.04 2.45 1.25
CA PHE A 49 -5.57 2.86 2.56
C PHE A 49 -6.98 2.32 2.76
N ASP A 50 -7.37 2.13 4.02
CA ASP A 50 -8.76 2.01 4.46
C ASP A 50 -9.58 0.81 3.94
N PHE A 51 -8.95 -0.37 3.80
CA PHE A 51 -9.70 -1.62 3.61
C PHE A 51 -10.52 -1.96 4.84
N HIS A 52 -11.84 -2.01 4.73
CA HIS A 52 -12.70 -2.39 5.85
C HIS A 52 -13.64 -3.55 5.49
N ASP A 53 -13.72 -3.91 4.20
CA ASP A 53 -14.45 -5.08 3.73
C ASP A 53 -13.55 -6.33 3.85
N PRO A 54 -13.93 -7.35 4.65
CA PRO A 54 -13.15 -8.57 4.81
C PRO A 54 -12.94 -9.36 3.50
N VAL A 55 -13.88 -9.29 2.56
CA VAL A 55 -13.77 -9.97 1.26
C VAL A 55 -12.72 -9.27 0.40
N LEU A 56 -12.82 -7.95 0.24
CA LEU A 56 -11.81 -7.18 -0.49
C LEU A 56 -10.43 -7.30 0.16
N LEU A 57 -10.37 -7.39 1.49
CA LEU A 57 -9.12 -7.55 2.21
C LEU A 57 -8.43 -8.88 1.88
N ARG A 58 -9.20 -9.97 1.81
CA ARG A 58 -8.69 -11.29 1.41
C ARG A 58 -8.20 -11.25 -0.03
N ASP A 59 -9.03 -10.76 -0.94
CA ASP A 59 -8.73 -10.75 -2.37
C ASP A 59 -7.50 -9.86 -2.65
N ALA A 60 -7.40 -8.72 -1.97
CA ALA A 60 -6.19 -7.89 -2.00
C ALA A 60 -4.95 -8.60 -1.42
N GLY A 61 -5.11 -9.32 -0.30
CA GLY A 61 -4.02 -10.10 0.28
C GLY A 61 -3.49 -11.15 -0.69
N GLU A 62 -4.39 -11.85 -1.39
CA GLU A 62 -4.05 -12.82 -2.44
C GLU A 62 -3.28 -12.15 -3.59
N CYS A 63 -3.75 -11.00 -4.09
CA CYS A 63 -3.04 -10.25 -5.13
C CYS A 63 -1.67 -9.71 -4.68
N LEU A 64 -1.48 -9.44 -3.38
CA LEU A 64 -0.18 -9.07 -2.83
C LEU A 64 0.72 -10.29 -2.57
N GLY A 65 0.24 -11.51 -2.86
CA GLY A 65 0.98 -12.75 -2.62
C GLY A 65 1.11 -13.12 -1.15
N LEU A 66 0.25 -12.57 -0.29
CA LEU A 66 0.21 -12.87 1.15
C LEU A 66 -0.48 -14.21 1.38
N ASP A 67 0.09 -15.02 2.27
CA ASP A 67 -0.58 -16.23 2.77
C ASP A 67 -1.43 -15.85 3.99
N PRO A 68 -2.75 -16.09 4.00
CA PRO A 68 -3.61 -15.78 5.14
C PRO A 68 -3.22 -16.51 6.43
N TRP A 69 -2.44 -17.59 6.34
CA TRP A 69 -1.89 -18.33 7.49
C TRP A 69 -0.50 -17.85 7.90
N ASP A 70 0.15 -17.00 7.12
CA ASP A 70 1.43 -16.37 7.44
C ASP A 70 1.24 -15.00 8.10
N PHE A 71 0.69 -15.04 9.32
CA PHE A 71 0.27 -13.85 10.06
C PHE A 71 1.42 -12.89 10.45
N ASN A 72 2.68 -13.33 10.34
CA ASN A 72 3.87 -12.55 10.73
C ASN A 72 4.59 -11.91 9.54
N THR A 73 4.25 -12.26 8.31
CA THR A 73 4.88 -11.67 7.13
C THR A 73 4.20 -10.37 6.75
N HIS A 74 4.73 -9.28 7.28
CA HIS A 74 4.36 -7.92 6.89
C HIS A 74 5.10 -7.45 5.64
N VAL A 75 6.11 -8.18 5.16
CA VAL A 75 6.91 -7.82 3.98
C VAL A 75 6.31 -8.49 2.76
N ILE A 76 5.97 -7.70 1.76
CA ILE A 76 5.41 -8.17 0.49
C ILE A 76 6.58 -8.44 -0.46
N ASP A 77 6.59 -9.63 -1.08
CA ASP A 77 7.52 -9.94 -2.16
C ASP A 77 7.04 -9.27 -3.46
N PRO A 78 7.76 -8.26 -3.99
CA PRO A 78 7.33 -7.55 -5.20
C PRO A 78 7.30 -8.42 -6.46
N ALA A 79 7.93 -9.60 -6.44
CA ALA A 79 7.86 -10.55 -7.54
C ALA A 79 6.54 -11.34 -7.57
N ARG A 80 5.80 -11.37 -6.46
CA ARG A 80 4.55 -12.12 -6.31
C ARG A 80 3.29 -11.25 -6.42
N ILE A 81 3.45 -9.94 -6.62
CA ILE A 81 2.32 -9.02 -6.74
C ILE A 81 1.62 -9.23 -8.10
N ASP A 82 0.34 -9.56 -8.05
CA ASP A 82 -0.58 -9.53 -9.19
C ASP A 82 -1.10 -8.11 -9.42
N LEU A 83 -0.41 -7.37 -10.28
CA LEU A 83 -0.74 -5.99 -10.61
C LEU A 83 -2.07 -5.85 -11.35
N GLU A 84 -2.46 -6.85 -12.15
CA GLU A 84 -3.71 -6.82 -12.90
C GLU A 84 -4.89 -6.98 -11.95
N GLY A 85 -4.82 -7.96 -11.05
CA GLY A 85 -5.82 -8.16 -9.99
C GLY A 85 -5.95 -6.94 -9.07
N LEU A 86 -4.83 -6.32 -8.67
CA LEU A 86 -4.86 -5.07 -7.89
C LEU A 86 -5.51 -3.91 -8.67
N GLY A 87 -5.23 -3.74 -9.96
CA GLY A 87 -5.87 -2.69 -10.76
C GLY A 87 -7.40 -2.84 -10.79
N ILE A 88 -7.88 -4.08 -10.93
CA ILE A 88 -9.32 -4.40 -10.96
C ILE A 88 -9.98 -4.16 -9.59
N ILE A 89 -9.35 -4.58 -8.50
CA ILE A 89 -9.92 -4.42 -7.14
C ILE A 89 -10.05 -2.94 -6.76
N TRP A 90 -9.14 -2.08 -7.25
CA TRP A 90 -9.09 -0.66 -6.88
C TRP A 90 -9.73 0.32 -7.85
N ASP A 91 -10.05 -0.12 -9.07
CA ASP A 91 -10.49 0.78 -10.13
C ASP A 91 -9.49 1.95 -10.32
N ASP A 92 -8.19 1.65 -10.18
CA ASP A 92 -7.08 2.59 -10.27
C ASP A 92 -6.06 2.10 -11.31
N ASP A 93 -6.26 2.54 -12.55
CA ASP A 93 -5.41 2.23 -13.70
C ASP A 93 -3.95 2.70 -13.51
N GLY A 94 -3.69 3.66 -12.61
CA GLY A 94 -2.36 4.18 -12.29
C GLY A 94 -1.63 3.39 -11.20
N LEU A 95 -2.34 2.53 -10.46
CA LEU A 95 -1.75 1.70 -9.40
C LEU A 95 -0.68 0.72 -9.93
N PRO A 96 -0.89 -0.03 -11.03
CA PRO A 96 0.14 -0.89 -11.61
C PRO A 96 1.43 -0.16 -11.98
N GLU A 97 1.31 1.01 -12.63
CA GLU A 97 2.46 1.81 -13.05
C GLU A 97 3.24 2.31 -11.83
N ARG A 98 2.54 2.82 -10.82
CA ARG A 98 3.14 3.31 -9.58
C ARG A 98 3.84 2.21 -8.78
N ILE A 99 3.23 1.03 -8.62
CA ILE A 99 3.90 -0.10 -7.95
C ILE A 99 5.15 -0.51 -8.74
N THR A 100 5.07 -0.55 -10.06
CA THR A 100 6.22 -0.89 -10.93
C THR A 100 7.36 0.11 -10.76
N ALA A 101 7.07 1.42 -10.84
CA ALA A 101 8.07 2.47 -10.69
C ALA A 101 8.78 2.41 -9.32
N LEU A 102 8.04 2.15 -8.24
CA LEU A 102 8.61 2.02 -6.90
C LEU A 102 9.42 0.73 -6.74
N LYS A 103 8.95 -0.39 -7.32
CA LYS A 103 9.69 -1.67 -7.34
C LYS A 103 11.04 -1.51 -8.05
N ASP A 104 11.04 -0.90 -9.23
CA ASP A 104 12.26 -0.66 -10.01
C ASP A 104 13.22 0.32 -9.31
N ALA A 105 12.69 1.20 -8.45
CA ALA A 105 13.48 2.07 -7.58
C ALA A 105 14.02 1.38 -6.31
N GLY A 106 13.68 0.10 -6.08
CA GLY A 106 14.15 -0.68 -4.93
C GLY A 106 13.36 -0.46 -3.66
N TYR A 107 12.09 -0.05 -3.76
CA TYR A 107 11.21 0.06 -2.59
C TYR A 107 10.86 -1.32 -2.04
N GLN A 108 10.77 -1.40 -0.71
CA GLN A 108 10.22 -2.53 0.01
C GLN A 108 8.76 -2.26 0.33
N PHE A 109 7.90 -3.25 0.14
CA PHE A 109 6.46 -3.13 0.31
C PHE A 109 6.03 -3.84 1.57
N TYR A 110 5.10 -3.24 2.30
CA TYR A 110 4.64 -3.75 3.56
C TYR A 110 3.13 -3.71 3.67
N PHE A 111 2.57 -4.82 4.13
CA PHE A 111 1.18 -4.92 4.54
C PHE A 111 1.04 -4.52 6.00
N ARG A 112 0.17 -3.55 6.28
CA ARG A 112 -0.15 -3.10 7.64
C ARG A 112 -1.63 -3.32 7.94
N MET A 113 -1.93 -3.79 9.13
CA MET A 113 -3.26 -3.75 9.72
C MET A 113 -3.25 -2.76 10.88
N LYS A 114 -4.30 -1.93 10.97
CA LYS A 114 -4.53 -0.99 12.07
C LYS A 114 -5.97 -1.19 12.57
N HIS A 115 -6.18 -1.00 13.86
CA HIS A 115 -7.54 -0.77 14.34
C HIS A 115 -7.96 0.64 13.92
N ARG A 116 -9.18 0.79 13.42
CA ARG A 116 -9.77 2.12 13.30
C ARG A 116 -10.10 2.59 14.70
N ASP A 117 -9.46 3.67 15.14
CA ASP A 117 -9.88 4.36 16.35
C ASP A 117 -11.27 4.97 16.09
N VAL A 118 -12.24 4.60 16.92
CA VAL A 118 -13.56 5.23 16.94
C VAL A 118 -13.40 6.46 17.83
N LEU A 119 -13.27 7.64 17.21
CA LEU A 119 -13.39 8.93 17.90
C LEU A 119 -14.86 9.25 18.18
#